data_AF-A0A815HM65-F1
#
_entry.id   AF-A0A815HM65-F1
#
_cell.length_a   1.000
_cell.length_b   1.000
_cell.length_c   1.000
_cell.angle_alpha   90.00
_cell.angle_beta   90.00
_cell.angle_gamma   90.00
#
_symmetry.space_group_name_H-M   'P 1'
#
loop_
_entity.id
_entity.type
_entity.pdbx_description
1 polymer ?
#
loop_
_entity_poly.entity_id
_entity_poly.type
_entity_poly.pdbx_seq_one_letter_code
_entity_poly.pdbx_strand_id
1 'polypeptide(L)'
;MALFLLPLPILLIFSIAKSAHSDCVNLIPGADYLAQHNLITLDSLQSSSHVGLTTICCGNFTGTGSPKFAINAETFPPQNVSLAISGYVFGGGQVAVNHGSCTVGSSNTIQSTTSKQYVNGNIFKMSGGSGSTLRIDTTLTEQCNRIIHDIEMLSTILASKPSNNIVSIPQNSPTTLNFIVTTVDAHQVAYFNVSCLDTFQNSNVQQILVTNTANAQLIVINCYGLAVTYNKNMVGDWLGGSKGRSQTVFNFVNTQTLTLTSEFCGTLLAPYATVNTTAVIRGTTAVQRFIQTGEVHGPTTQFPCIPNSDLKLSIDSACNNAEDSGIISTFDA
;
A
#
# COMPACT_ATOMS: atom_id res chain seq x y z
N MET A 1 7.67 -13.88 62.92
CA MET A 1 8.34 -13.88 61.61
C MET A 1 7.25 -14.02 60.55
N ALA A 2 6.69 -12.88 60.11
CA ALA A 2 5.54 -12.85 59.22
C ALA A 2 6.02 -12.74 57.76
N LEU A 3 5.69 -13.74 56.95
CA LEU A 3 6.07 -13.87 55.56
C LEU A 3 5.10 -13.03 54.71
N PHE A 4 5.57 -11.89 54.20
CA PHE A 4 4.83 -11.07 53.24
C PHE A 4 4.94 -11.70 51.84
N LEU A 5 3.84 -12.24 51.33
CA LEU A 5 3.68 -12.63 49.93
C LEU A 5 3.36 -11.38 49.11
N LEU A 6 4.28 -11.00 48.21
CA LEU A 6 4.02 -9.98 47.19
C LEU A 6 3.32 -10.64 45.99
N PRO A 7 2.29 -9.99 45.39
CA PRO A 7 1.63 -10.53 44.21
C PRO A 7 2.50 -10.38 42.96
N LEU A 8 2.53 -11.42 42.13
CA LEU A 8 3.13 -11.42 40.79
C LEU A 8 2.46 -10.35 39.89
N PRO A 9 3.22 -9.68 39.00
CA PRO A 9 2.62 -8.79 38.01
C PRO A 9 1.86 -9.62 36.96
N ILE A 10 0.57 -9.32 36.83
CA ILE A 10 -0.29 -9.84 35.76
C ILE A 10 0.19 -9.22 34.44
N LEU A 11 0.68 -10.07 33.53
CA LEU A 11 1.00 -9.70 32.16
C LEU A 11 -0.30 -9.41 31.40
N LEU A 12 -0.69 -8.14 31.30
CA LEU A 12 -1.79 -7.71 30.43
C LEU A 12 -1.33 -7.82 28.97
N ILE A 13 -1.78 -8.86 28.27
CA ILE A 13 -1.71 -8.91 26.82
C ILE A 13 -2.77 -7.93 26.28
N PHE A 14 -2.33 -6.77 25.81
CA PHE A 14 -3.21 -5.87 25.06
C PHE A 14 -3.49 -6.50 23.70
N SER A 15 -4.70 -7.06 23.56
CA SER A 15 -5.28 -7.36 22.26
C SER A 15 -5.46 -6.04 21.51
N ILE A 16 -4.90 -5.95 20.30
CA ILE A 16 -5.19 -4.86 19.38
C ILE A 16 -6.71 -4.86 19.19
N ALA A 17 -7.36 -3.72 19.42
CA ALA A 17 -8.78 -3.55 19.14
C ALA A 17 -9.01 -3.84 17.65
N LYS A 18 -9.44 -5.07 17.35
CA LYS A 18 -9.99 -5.46 16.07
C LYS A 18 -11.19 -4.54 15.85
N SER A 19 -11.11 -3.68 14.84
CA SER A 19 -12.22 -2.88 14.35
C SER A 19 -13.48 -3.76 14.25
N ALA A 20 -14.67 -3.20 14.48
CA ALA A 20 -15.98 -3.85 14.44
C ALA A 20 -16.38 -4.32 13.02
N HIS A 21 -15.50 -5.12 12.41
CA HIS A 21 -15.55 -5.78 11.11
C HIS A 21 -15.08 -7.23 11.30
N SER A 22 -15.54 -7.89 12.37
CA SER A 22 -15.07 -9.23 12.77
C SER A 22 -15.32 -10.33 11.73
N ASP A 23 -16.15 -10.04 10.72
CA ASP A 23 -16.65 -11.02 9.74
C ASP A 23 -16.15 -10.76 8.31
N CYS A 24 -15.28 -9.74 8.14
CA CYS A 24 -14.68 -9.38 6.87
C CYS A 24 -13.22 -9.86 6.85
N VAL A 25 -12.89 -10.69 5.86
CA VAL A 25 -11.52 -11.13 5.64
C VAL A 25 -11.08 -10.62 4.27
N ASN A 26 -9.98 -9.86 4.24
CA ASN A 26 -9.28 -9.57 3.00
C ASN A 26 -8.51 -10.83 2.62
N LEU A 27 -9.11 -11.64 1.76
CA LEU A 27 -8.56 -12.93 1.35
C LEU A 27 -7.48 -12.83 0.29
N ILE A 28 -7.29 -11.64 -0.26
CA ILE A 28 -6.29 -11.40 -1.27
C ILE A 28 -5.00 -11.02 -0.55
N PRO A 29 -3.94 -11.85 -0.63
CA PRO A 29 -2.63 -11.47 -0.09
C PRO A 29 -2.25 -10.07 -0.58
N GLY A 30 -1.66 -9.27 0.31
CA GLY A 30 -1.22 -7.91 -0.02
C GLY A 30 -2.27 -6.81 0.18
N ALA A 31 -3.56 -7.13 0.13
CA ALA A 31 -4.63 -6.14 0.27
C ALA A 31 -4.58 -5.41 1.63
N ASP A 32 -4.32 -6.16 2.70
CA ASP A 32 -4.18 -5.60 4.05
C ASP A 32 -3.02 -4.62 4.16
N TYR A 33 -1.91 -4.86 3.47
CA TYR A 33 -0.78 -3.94 3.47
C TYR A 33 -1.15 -2.62 2.80
N LEU A 34 -1.89 -2.65 1.68
CA LEU A 34 -2.36 -1.42 1.02
C LEU A 34 -3.38 -0.63 1.87
N ALA A 35 -4.16 -1.33 2.70
CA ALA A 35 -5.11 -0.70 3.61
C ALA A 35 -4.44 -0.09 4.86
N GLN A 36 -3.30 -0.65 5.28
CA GLN A 36 -2.57 -0.24 6.48
C GLN A 36 -1.46 0.78 6.21
N HIS A 37 -0.91 0.80 5.01
CA HIS A 37 0.23 1.65 4.62
C HIS A 37 -0.15 2.66 3.54
N ASN A 38 0.35 3.88 3.67
CA ASN A 38 0.24 4.89 2.62
C ASN A 38 1.40 4.79 1.62
N LEU A 39 2.58 4.35 2.07
CA LEU A 39 3.70 4.06 1.19
C LEU A 39 4.34 2.69 1.54
N ILE A 40 4.53 1.87 0.52
CA ILE A 40 5.23 0.59 0.53
C ILE A 40 6.29 0.63 -0.58
N THR A 41 7.55 0.40 -0.25
CA THR A 41 8.59 0.17 -1.25
C THR A 41 9.16 -1.22 -1.09
N LEU A 42 9.23 -1.99 -2.18
CA LEU A 42 9.65 -3.39 -2.16
C LEU A 42 11.18 -3.54 -2.14
N ASP A 43 11.92 -2.56 -2.66
CA ASP A 43 13.37 -2.55 -2.72
C ASP A 43 14.00 -1.27 -2.14
N SER A 44 13.64 -0.08 -2.61
CA SER A 44 14.27 1.14 -2.07
C SER A 44 13.40 2.38 -2.07
N LEU A 45 13.70 3.27 -1.13
CA LEU A 45 13.08 4.59 -0.99
C LEU A 45 14.14 5.68 -0.95
N GLN A 46 14.11 6.57 -1.94
CA GLN A 46 14.78 7.85 -1.92
C GLN A 46 13.73 8.95 -1.78
N SER A 47 13.74 9.67 -0.65
CA SER A 47 12.73 10.68 -0.36
C SER A 47 13.35 12.02 -0.05
N SER A 48 12.91 13.07 -0.76
CA SER A 48 13.16 14.46 -0.40
C SER A 48 11.94 15.20 0.14
N SER A 49 10.86 14.47 0.42
CA SER A 49 9.53 15.05 0.65
C SER A 49 8.79 14.33 1.78
N HIS A 50 7.48 14.56 1.87
CA HIS A 50 6.66 14.12 2.99
C HIS A 50 5.76 12.94 2.63
N VAL A 51 5.53 12.07 3.61
CA VAL A 51 4.51 11.01 3.55
C VAL A 51 3.51 11.23 4.68
N GLY A 52 2.23 11.27 4.31
CA GLY A 52 1.12 11.65 5.17
C GLY A 52 0.87 10.64 6.29
N LEU A 53 0.91 9.34 5.97
CA LEU A 53 0.59 8.29 6.93
C LEU A 53 1.75 7.28 7.06
N THR A 54 1.44 6.05 7.42
CA THR A 54 2.38 4.96 7.68
C THR A 54 3.17 4.57 6.43
N THR A 55 4.45 4.25 6.63
CA THR A 55 5.40 3.87 5.57
C THR A 55 6.17 2.62 5.95
N ILE A 56 6.33 1.71 4.98
CA ILE A 56 7.27 0.59 5.08
C ILE A 56 8.21 0.56 3.87
N CYS A 57 9.51 0.50 4.14
CA CYS A 57 10.56 0.40 3.15
C CYS A 57 11.29 -0.93 3.31
N CYS A 58 11.12 -1.83 2.34
CA CYS A 58 11.60 -3.19 2.44
C CYS A 58 13.06 -3.42 2.10
N GLY A 59 13.73 -2.43 1.53
CA GLY A 59 15.18 -2.39 1.48
C GLY A 59 15.71 -1.02 1.89
N ASN A 60 16.60 -0.46 1.08
CA ASN A 60 17.42 0.65 1.53
C ASN A 60 16.70 2.00 1.47
N PHE A 61 17.04 2.86 2.42
CA PHE A 61 16.47 4.19 2.53
C PHE A 61 17.54 5.29 2.43
N THR A 62 17.25 6.31 1.62
CA THR A 62 18.03 7.54 1.50
C THR A 62 17.11 8.75 1.67
N GLY A 63 17.28 9.50 2.76
CA GLY A 63 16.55 10.75 3.00
C GLY A 63 17.33 11.95 2.50
N THR A 64 16.92 12.60 1.42
CA THR A 64 17.48 13.89 0.98
C THR A 64 16.57 15.03 1.48
N GLY A 65 17.02 16.27 1.62
CA GLY A 65 16.09 17.41 1.87
C GLY A 65 15.24 17.39 3.15
N SER A 66 15.55 16.55 4.15
CA SER A 66 14.83 16.39 5.42
C SER A 66 13.38 15.88 5.31
N PRO A 67 13.19 14.62 4.87
CA PRO A 67 11.85 14.06 4.67
C PRO A 67 11.11 13.89 6.00
N LYS A 68 9.78 13.95 5.94
CA LYS A 68 8.91 13.80 7.11
C LYS A 68 7.90 12.69 6.86
N PHE A 69 7.70 11.85 7.85
CA PHE A 69 6.78 10.71 7.78
C PHE A 69 5.68 10.85 8.81
N ALA A 70 4.52 10.27 8.46
CA ALA A 70 3.31 10.29 9.26
C ALA A 70 2.89 11.72 9.65
N ILE A 71 2.93 12.66 8.71
CA ILE A 71 2.63 14.09 8.98
C ILE A 71 1.13 14.39 9.21
N ASN A 72 0.24 13.50 8.78
CA ASN A 72 -1.22 13.63 8.86
C ASN A 72 -1.84 12.41 9.58
N ALA A 73 -1.15 11.93 10.63
CA ALA A 73 -1.50 10.72 11.37
C ALA A 73 -1.73 11.03 12.86
N GLU A 74 -2.47 12.11 13.16
CA GLU A 74 -2.61 12.69 14.49
C GLU A 74 -3.23 11.73 15.51
N THR A 75 -4.07 10.82 15.05
CA THR A 75 -4.73 9.80 15.88
C THR A 75 -3.92 8.50 16.01
N PHE A 76 -2.76 8.40 15.35
CA PHE A 76 -1.94 7.20 15.35
C PHE A 76 -1.23 7.01 16.71
N PRO A 77 -1.40 5.87 17.39
CA PRO A 77 -0.81 5.66 18.71
C PRO A 77 0.72 5.82 18.70
N PRO A 78 1.32 6.51 19.69
CA PRO A 78 2.78 6.74 19.74
C PRO A 78 3.61 5.45 19.69
N GLN A 79 3.10 4.36 20.25
CA GLN A 79 3.79 3.07 20.34
C GLN A 79 3.73 2.27 19.03
N ASN A 80 2.79 2.60 18.14
CA ASN A 80 2.64 1.91 16.88
C ASN A 80 3.72 2.39 15.90
N VAL A 81 4.19 1.49 15.04
CA VAL A 81 5.22 1.80 14.05
C VAL A 81 4.59 2.52 12.87
N SER A 82 5.01 3.75 12.61
CA SER A 82 4.58 4.57 11.48
C SER A 82 5.62 4.66 10.37
N LEU A 83 6.88 4.38 10.69
CA LEU A 83 7.97 4.23 9.73
C LEU A 83 8.75 2.95 10.03
N ALA A 84 8.81 2.03 9.07
CA ALA A 84 9.64 0.84 9.12
C ALA A 84 10.62 0.84 7.94
N ILE A 85 11.90 0.61 8.21
CA ILE A 85 12.96 0.53 7.18
C ILE A 85 13.74 -0.77 7.41
N SER A 86 13.54 -1.77 6.55
CA SER A 86 14.20 -3.08 6.67
C SER A 86 15.68 -3.02 6.28
N GLY A 87 16.03 -2.29 5.22
CA GLY A 87 17.41 -2.19 4.75
C GLY A 87 18.27 -1.16 5.48
N TYR A 88 19.39 -0.82 4.85
CA TYR A 88 20.34 0.14 5.40
C TYR A 88 19.86 1.58 5.19
N VAL A 89 20.00 2.40 6.23
CA VAL A 89 19.77 3.84 6.18
C VAL A 89 21.06 4.53 5.75
N PHE A 90 21.06 5.09 4.55
CA PHE A 90 22.18 5.86 4.00
C PHE A 90 22.22 7.30 4.50
N GLY A 91 23.40 7.92 4.39
CA GLY A 91 23.66 9.33 4.68
C GLY A 91 22.69 10.28 3.99
N GLY A 92 22.28 11.36 4.67
CA GLY A 92 21.38 12.35 4.10
C GLY A 92 20.92 13.45 5.06
N GLY A 93 19.80 14.08 4.72
CA GLY A 93 19.14 15.08 5.55
C GLY A 93 18.47 14.48 6.80
N GLN A 94 18.01 15.34 7.70
CA GLN A 94 17.33 14.91 8.93
C GLN A 94 15.99 14.24 8.61
N VAL A 95 15.78 13.02 9.06
CA VAL A 95 14.47 12.33 8.95
C VAL A 95 13.59 12.72 10.13
N ALA A 96 12.35 13.13 9.89
CA ALA A 96 11.38 13.35 10.95
C ALA A 96 10.26 12.32 10.91
N VAL A 97 9.87 11.82 12.08
CA VAL A 97 8.70 10.96 12.27
C VAL A 97 7.74 11.71 13.19
N ASN A 98 6.68 12.26 12.61
CA ASN A 98 5.81 13.22 13.28
C ASN A 98 4.80 12.56 14.23
N HIS A 99 4.35 11.35 13.91
CA HIS A 99 3.40 10.56 14.69
C HIS A 99 3.85 9.10 14.72
N GLY A 100 3.72 8.42 15.87
CA GLY A 100 4.13 7.02 16.03
C GLY A 100 5.63 6.80 16.26
N SER A 101 6.03 5.53 16.18
CA SER A 101 7.39 5.02 16.36
C SER A 101 8.07 4.67 15.04
N CYS A 102 9.39 4.57 15.07
CA CYS A 102 10.22 4.16 13.96
C CYS A 102 10.95 2.85 14.27
N THR A 103 11.03 1.96 13.28
CA THR A 103 11.85 0.74 13.36
C THR A 103 12.79 0.67 12.18
N VAL A 104 14.01 0.21 12.43
CA VAL A 104 14.99 -0.05 11.38
C VAL A 104 15.54 -1.48 11.50
N GLY A 105 15.94 -2.08 10.38
CA GLY A 105 16.47 -3.44 10.35
C GLY A 105 17.83 -3.57 11.03
N SER A 106 18.23 -4.81 11.29
CA SER A 106 19.43 -5.16 12.07
C SER A 106 20.76 -4.79 11.42
N SER A 107 20.77 -4.40 10.14
CA SER A 107 21.94 -3.85 9.46
C SER A 107 22.30 -2.42 9.90
N ASN A 108 21.44 -1.79 10.71
CA ASN A 108 21.61 -0.43 11.18
C ASN A 108 22.12 -0.37 12.63
N THR A 109 22.77 0.73 12.96
CA THR A 109 23.17 1.07 14.32
C THR A 109 22.37 2.27 14.82
N ILE A 110 21.86 2.19 16.05
CA ILE A 110 21.17 3.31 16.71
C ILE A 110 22.09 3.92 17.75
N GLN A 111 22.25 5.24 17.70
CA GLN A 111 22.90 6.01 18.75
C GLN A 111 21.92 7.06 19.28
N SER A 112 21.89 7.26 20.60
CA SER A 112 21.07 8.29 21.22
C SER A 112 21.95 9.22 22.04
N THR A 113 21.69 10.52 21.92
CA THR A 113 22.19 11.55 22.83
C THR A 113 21.02 12.07 23.66
N THR A 114 21.28 13.00 24.58
CA THR A 114 20.24 13.65 25.40
C THR A 114 19.18 14.39 24.59
N SER A 115 19.44 14.75 23.33
CA SER A 115 18.51 15.56 22.51
C SER A 115 18.25 15.02 21.10
N LYS A 116 18.98 13.99 20.65
CA LYS A 116 18.91 13.50 19.27
C LYS A 116 19.06 11.99 19.22
N GLN A 117 18.39 11.37 18.25
CA GLN A 117 18.58 9.98 17.89
C GLN A 117 19.20 9.89 16.51
N TYR A 118 20.00 8.86 16.31
CA TYR A 118 20.77 8.66 15.09
C TYR A 118 20.63 7.23 14.60
N VAL A 119 20.56 7.07 13.27
CA VAL A 119 20.68 5.77 12.59
C VAL A 119 21.84 5.85 11.62
N ASN A 120 22.89 5.07 11.84
CA ASN A 120 24.14 5.11 11.05
C ASN A 120 24.71 6.54 10.90
N GLY A 121 24.59 7.36 11.95
CA GLY A 121 25.02 8.77 11.94
C GLY A 121 23.99 9.77 11.37
N ASN A 122 22.88 9.33 10.79
CA ASN A 122 21.80 10.20 10.32
C ASN A 122 20.87 10.61 11.45
N ILE A 123 20.48 11.88 11.53
CA ILE A 123 19.57 12.37 12.56
C ILE A 123 18.14 11.90 12.28
N PHE A 124 17.55 11.23 13.27
CA PHE A 124 16.13 10.90 13.34
C PHE A 124 15.47 11.75 14.42
N LYS A 125 14.60 12.67 13.99
CA LYS A 125 13.77 13.48 14.88
C LYS A 125 12.45 12.74 15.12
N MET A 126 12.37 12.06 16.25
CA MET A 126 11.12 11.46 16.71
C MET A 126 10.26 12.53 17.39
N SER A 127 9.08 12.78 16.85
CA SER A 127 8.08 13.72 17.40
C SER A 127 6.73 13.04 17.64
N GLY A 128 6.69 11.71 17.61
CA GLY A 128 5.47 10.91 17.60
C GLY A 128 4.67 10.82 18.90
N GLY A 129 4.88 11.75 19.83
CA GLY A 129 4.24 11.77 21.13
C GLY A 129 5.00 10.98 22.21
N SER A 130 4.50 11.06 23.45
CA SER A 130 5.06 10.36 24.60
C SER A 130 4.97 8.84 24.39
N GLY A 131 6.10 8.14 24.53
CA GLY A 131 6.20 6.70 24.27
C GLY A 131 6.54 6.33 22.82
N SER A 132 6.75 7.31 21.93
CA SER A 132 7.36 7.03 20.63
C SER A 132 8.81 6.57 20.78
N THR A 133 9.22 5.58 19.98
CA THR A 133 10.53 4.96 20.06
C THR A 133 11.19 4.87 18.68
N LEU A 134 12.51 4.83 18.69
CA LEU A 134 13.33 4.40 17.56
C LEU A 134 14.05 3.13 18.00
N ARG A 135 13.81 2.00 17.33
CA ARG A 135 14.38 0.70 17.73
C ARG A 135 14.84 -0.14 16.53
N ILE A 136 15.76 -1.05 16.80
CA ILE A 136 16.06 -2.16 15.88
C ILE A 136 14.93 -3.16 15.94
N ASP A 137 14.52 -3.68 14.78
CA ASP A 137 13.60 -4.80 14.66
C ASP A 137 14.22 -5.87 13.76
N THR A 138 14.58 -7.00 14.36
CA THR A 138 15.25 -8.12 13.69
C THR A 138 14.30 -8.96 12.84
N THR A 139 12.99 -8.73 12.93
CA THR A 139 11.97 -9.48 12.17
C THR A 139 11.61 -8.79 10.85
N LEU A 140 12.02 -7.53 10.65
CA LEU A 140 11.64 -6.72 9.48
C LEU A 140 12.04 -7.34 8.15
N THR A 141 13.20 -7.96 8.04
CA THR A 141 13.63 -8.60 6.78
C THR A 141 12.65 -9.69 6.36
N GLU A 142 12.27 -10.55 7.29
CA GLU A 142 11.34 -11.65 7.04
C GLU A 142 9.90 -11.15 6.82
N GLN A 143 9.48 -10.12 7.56
CA GLN A 143 8.21 -9.43 7.28
C GLN A 143 8.20 -8.84 5.86
N CYS A 144 9.30 -8.24 5.42
CA CYS A 144 9.39 -7.63 4.10
C CYS A 144 9.44 -8.65 2.97
N ASN A 145 10.08 -9.81 3.15
CA ASN A 145 9.99 -10.89 2.16
C ASN A 145 8.53 -11.30 1.90
N ARG A 146 7.70 -11.38 2.96
CA ARG A 146 6.26 -11.64 2.81
C ARG A 146 5.52 -10.49 2.13
N ILE A 147 5.77 -9.25 2.53
CA ILE A 147 5.15 -8.07 1.90
C ILE A 147 5.45 -8.02 0.40
N ILE A 148 6.70 -8.26 0.00
CA ILE A 148 7.12 -8.27 -1.41
C ILE A 148 6.31 -9.31 -2.18
N HIS A 149 6.33 -10.56 -1.69
CA HIS A 149 5.60 -11.66 -2.30
C HIS A 149 4.10 -11.38 -2.41
N ASP A 150 3.49 -10.89 -1.34
CA ASP A 150 2.06 -10.63 -1.24
C ASP A 150 1.61 -9.47 -2.15
N ILE A 151 2.43 -8.41 -2.28
CA ILE A 151 2.12 -7.27 -3.15
C ILE A 151 2.29 -7.65 -4.64
N GLU A 152 3.29 -8.46 -4.99
CA GLU A 152 3.44 -9.02 -6.34
C GLU A 152 2.29 -9.97 -6.69
N MET A 153 1.91 -10.83 -5.74
CA MET A 153 0.77 -11.74 -5.88
C MET A 153 -0.54 -10.96 -6.04
N LEU A 154 -0.77 -9.92 -5.24
CA LEU A 154 -1.94 -9.04 -5.36
C LEU A 154 -2.07 -8.49 -6.78
N SER A 155 -0.98 -7.89 -7.30
CA SER A 155 -0.96 -7.33 -8.65
C SER A 155 -1.31 -8.39 -9.70
N THR A 156 -0.78 -9.60 -9.56
CA THR A 156 -1.05 -10.73 -10.46
C THR A 156 -2.50 -11.21 -10.37
N ILE A 157 -3.05 -11.35 -9.15
CA ILE A 157 -4.44 -11.76 -8.93
C ILE A 157 -5.38 -10.73 -9.55
N LEU A 158 -5.17 -9.44 -9.30
CA LEU A 158 -5.97 -8.35 -9.87
C LEU A 158 -5.90 -8.34 -11.41
N ALA A 159 -4.70 -8.56 -11.97
CA ALA A 159 -4.48 -8.62 -13.42
C ALA A 159 -5.14 -9.84 -14.09
N SER A 160 -5.29 -10.95 -13.37
CA SER A 160 -5.93 -12.17 -13.88
C SER A 160 -7.45 -12.01 -14.12
N LYS A 161 -8.07 -10.98 -13.55
CA LYS A 161 -9.51 -10.75 -13.66
C LYS A 161 -9.86 -10.16 -15.03
N PRO A 162 -10.87 -10.72 -15.74
CA PRO A 162 -11.30 -10.17 -17.00
C PRO A 162 -11.95 -8.80 -16.81
N SER A 163 -11.77 -7.91 -17.79
CA SER A 163 -12.47 -6.63 -17.83
C SER A 163 -13.99 -6.89 -17.88
N ASN A 164 -14.75 -6.26 -16.98
CA ASN A 164 -16.22 -6.29 -17.00
C ASN A 164 -16.83 -4.92 -17.38
N ASN A 165 -15.98 -3.92 -17.63
CA ASN A 165 -16.38 -2.58 -18.00
C ASN A 165 -15.60 -2.06 -19.20
N ILE A 166 -16.04 -0.91 -19.73
CA ILE A 166 -15.46 -0.28 -20.93
C ILE A 166 -14.79 1.05 -20.58
N VAL A 167 -13.69 1.34 -21.28
CA VAL A 167 -13.04 2.64 -21.25
C VAL A 167 -13.37 3.42 -22.51
N SER A 168 -13.80 4.67 -22.36
CA SER A 168 -13.93 5.60 -23.49
C SER A 168 -12.59 6.32 -23.68
N ILE A 169 -11.91 6.01 -24.78
CA ILE A 169 -10.59 6.57 -25.12
C ILE A 169 -10.73 7.54 -26.30
N PRO A 170 -10.29 8.80 -26.15
CA PRO A 170 -10.34 9.78 -27.23
C PRO A 170 -9.40 9.45 -28.39
N GLN A 171 -9.88 9.67 -29.62
CA GLN A 171 -9.17 9.28 -30.85
C GLN A 171 -8.63 10.48 -31.66
N ASN A 172 -9.30 11.62 -31.67
CA ASN A 172 -9.05 12.68 -32.65
C ASN A 172 -8.66 14.05 -32.05
N SER A 173 -8.88 14.24 -30.76
CA SER A 173 -8.54 15.50 -30.09
C SER A 173 -8.30 15.29 -28.59
N PRO A 174 -7.46 16.14 -27.96
CA PRO A 174 -7.28 16.16 -26.51
C PRO A 174 -8.62 16.33 -25.78
N THR A 175 -9.06 15.29 -25.07
CA THR A 175 -10.25 15.33 -24.22
C THR A 175 -10.16 14.29 -23.10
N THR A 176 -11.27 14.04 -22.41
CA THR A 176 -11.38 13.14 -21.28
C THR A 176 -11.35 11.68 -21.71
N LEU A 177 -10.44 10.90 -21.11
CA LEU A 177 -10.60 9.45 -21.00
C LEU A 177 -11.54 9.15 -19.83
N ASN A 178 -12.50 8.25 -20.04
CA ASN A 178 -13.48 7.90 -19.00
C ASN A 178 -13.53 6.39 -18.77
N PHE A 179 -13.21 5.95 -17.56
CA PHE A 179 -13.49 4.59 -17.08
C PHE A 179 -14.96 4.52 -16.63
N ILE A 180 -15.79 3.84 -17.41
CA ILE A 180 -17.25 3.81 -17.19
C ILE A 180 -17.61 2.49 -16.51
N VAL A 181 -17.96 2.55 -15.23
CA VAL A 181 -18.35 1.40 -14.42
C VAL A 181 -19.87 1.24 -14.44
N THR A 182 -20.35 0.29 -15.24
CA THR A 182 -21.76 -0.09 -15.37
C THR A 182 -22.06 -1.47 -14.79
N THR A 183 -21.04 -2.30 -14.54
CA THR A 183 -21.19 -3.61 -13.90
C THR A 183 -20.12 -3.85 -12.84
N VAL A 184 -20.37 -4.81 -11.95
CA VAL A 184 -19.45 -5.29 -10.92
C VAL A 184 -19.50 -6.81 -10.87
N ASP A 185 -18.47 -7.44 -10.32
CA ASP A 185 -18.48 -8.87 -10.00
C ASP A 185 -19.31 -9.16 -8.72
N ALA A 186 -19.34 -10.43 -8.31
CA ALA A 186 -20.03 -10.88 -7.10
C ALA A 186 -19.51 -10.24 -5.80
N HIS A 187 -18.34 -9.60 -5.83
CA HIS A 187 -17.70 -8.95 -4.69
C HIS A 187 -17.71 -7.42 -4.81
N GLN A 188 -18.59 -6.87 -5.67
CA GLN A 188 -18.72 -5.42 -5.92
C GLN A 188 -17.46 -4.78 -6.51
N VAL A 189 -16.65 -5.55 -7.25
CA VAL A 189 -15.43 -5.06 -7.91
C VAL A 189 -15.66 -4.84 -9.41
N ALA A 190 -15.23 -3.68 -9.89
CA ALA A 190 -15.16 -3.36 -11.30
C ALA A 190 -13.72 -3.51 -11.81
N TYR A 191 -13.53 -4.18 -12.94
CA TYR A 191 -12.23 -4.41 -13.56
C TYR A 191 -12.15 -3.79 -14.95
N PHE A 192 -11.02 -3.16 -15.21
CA PHE A 192 -10.59 -2.70 -16.53
C PHE A 192 -9.22 -3.30 -16.85
N ASN A 193 -9.04 -3.77 -18.08
CA ASN A 193 -7.74 -4.17 -18.61
C ASN A 193 -7.41 -3.27 -19.80
N VAL A 194 -6.37 -2.43 -19.66
CA VAL A 194 -6.03 -1.40 -20.65
C VAL A 194 -4.53 -1.38 -20.98
N SER A 195 -4.22 -0.92 -22.19
CA SER A 195 -2.87 -0.55 -22.58
C SER A 195 -2.48 0.78 -21.93
N CYS A 196 -1.31 0.85 -21.30
CA CYS A 196 -0.80 2.12 -20.76
C CYS A 196 -0.48 3.13 -21.87
N LEU A 197 -0.18 2.64 -23.08
CA LEU A 197 0.07 3.49 -24.25
C LEU A 197 -1.20 4.21 -24.68
N ASP A 198 -2.31 3.46 -24.83
CA ASP A 198 -3.57 4.00 -25.34
C ASP A 198 -4.31 4.87 -24.33
N THR A 199 -3.93 4.79 -23.05
CA THR A 199 -4.55 5.51 -21.94
C THR A 199 -3.64 6.61 -21.40
N PHE A 200 -2.70 6.28 -20.52
CA PHE A 200 -1.91 7.27 -19.78
C PHE A 200 -0.89 8.03 -20.64
N GLN A 201 -0.40 7.42 -21.72
CA GLN A 201 0.57 8.04 -22.63
C GLN A 201 -0.05 8.61 -23.92
N ASN A 202 -1.35 8.41 -24.12
CA ASN A 202 -2.05 8.90 -25.30
C ASN A 202 -2.12 10.44 -25.28
N SER A 203 -1.67 11.07 -26.36
CA SER A 203 -1.64 12.53 -26.52
C SER A 203 -3.04 13.16 -26.65
N ASN A 204 -4.03 12.35 -27.03
CA ASN A 204 -5.43 12.77 -27.09
C ASN A 204 -6.13 12.67 -25.73
N VAL A 205 -5.48 12.12 -24.71
CA VAL A 205 -5.97 12.16 -23.34
C VAL A 205 -5.43 13.42 -22.67
N GLN A 206 -6.32 14.31 -22.25
CA GLN A 206 -5.97 15.48 -21.44
C GLN A 206 -6.24 15.23 -19.95
N GLN A 207 -7.31 14.50 -19.66
CA GLN A 207 -7.79 14.25 -18.31
C GLN A 207 -8.40 12.86 -18.17
N ILE A 208 -8.39 12.32 -16.96
CA ILE A 208 -8.88 10.99 -16.61
C ILE A 208 -10.05 11.14 -15.64
N LEU A 209 -11.16 10.50 -15.99
CA LEU A 209 -12.38 10.45 -15.23
C LEU A 209 -12.74 8.99 -14.92
N VAL A 210 -13.35 8.77 -13.76
CA VAL A 210 -14.01 7.51 -13.40
C VAL A 210 -15.48 7.81 -13.14
N THR A 211 -16.36 7.13 -13.86
CA THR A 211 -17.82 7.24 -13.72
C THR A 211 -18.36 5.96 -13.11
N ASN A 212 -18.76 5.99 -11.83
CA ASN A 212 -19.24 4.82 -11.11
C ASN A 212 -20.77 4.82 -10.94
N THR A 213 -21.50 4.22 -11.89
CA THR A 213 -22.96 4.10 -11.82
C THR A 213 -23.42 2.76 -11.24
N ALA A 214 -22.54 1.76 -11.19
CA ALA A 214 -22.83 0.44 -10.61
C ALA A 214 -22.60 0.36 -9.09
N ASN A 215 -22.20 1.45 -8.44
CA ASN A 215 -21.83 1.49 -7.03
C ASN A 215 -20.75 0.45 -6.66
N ALA A 216 -19.73 0.32 -7.51
CA ALA A 216 -18.56 -0.51 -7.22
C ALA A 216 -17.92 -0.07 -5.90
N GLN A 217 -17.58 -1.04 -5.07
CA GLN A 217 -16.85 -0.83 -3.81
C GLN A 217 -15.34 -0.80 -4.03
N LEU A 218 -14.88 -1.34 -5.16
CA LEU A 218 -13.50 -1.24 -5.62
C LEU A 218 -13.47 -1.20 -7.15
N ILE A 219 -12.63 -0.32 -7.69
CA ILE A 219 -12.38 -0.19 -9.11
C ILE A 219 -10.91 -0.51 -9.36
N VAL A 220 -10.65 -1.53 -10.17
CA VAL A 220 -9.32 -2.00 -10.51
C VAL A 220 -9.06 -1.69 -11.98
N ILE A 221 -8.04 -0.91 -12.24
CA ILE A 221 -7.57 -0.55 -13.58
C ILE A 221 -6.21 -1.20 -13.77
N ASN A 222 -6.20 -2.37 -14.41
CA ASN A 222 -4.98 -3.05 -14.80
C ASN A 222 -4.42 -2.40 -16.06
N CYS A 223 -3.18 -1.93 -15.95
CA CYS A 223 -2.47 -1.25 -17.02
C CYS A 223 -1.25 -2.04 -17.45
N TYR A 224 -1.15 -2.31 -18.75
CA TYR A 224 -0.04 -3.05 -19.35
C TYR A 224 0.87 -2.12 -20.15
N GLY A 225 2.14 -2.07 -19.79
CA GLY A 225 3.15 -1.24 -20.46
C GLY A 225 4.44 -1.16 -19.65
N LEU A 226 5.59 -1.33 -20.31
CA LEU A 226 6.89 -1.42 -19.64
C LEU A 226 7.43 -0.08 -19.13
N ALA A 227 7.21 0.99 -19.88
CA ALA A 227 7.65 2.34 -19.53
C ALA A 227 6.46 3.28 -19.68
N VAL A 228 6.19 4.08 -18.64
CA VAL A 228 5.03 4.97 -18.59
C VAL A 228 5.43 6.35 -18.10
N THR A 229 5.06 7.37 -18.86
CA THR A 229 5.06 8.77 -18.37
C THR A 229 3.63 9.21 -18.15
N TYR A 230 3.29 9.55 -16.91
CA TYR A 230 2.00 10.09 -16.51
C TYR A 230 2.10 11.59 -16.28
N ASN A 231 1.32 12.34 -17.05
CA ASN A 231 1.28 13.81 -17.01
C ASN A 231 -0.14 14.35 -17.27
N LYS A 232 -1.16 13.61 -16.80
CA LYS A 232 -2.57 13.93 -17.02
C LYS A 232 -3.20 14.48 -15.74
N ASN A 233 -4.32 15.18 -15.88
CA ASN A 233 -5.15 15.57 -14.75
C ASN A 233 -6.13 14.44 -14.40
N MET A 234 -6.33 14.16 -13.11
CA MET A 234 -7.46 13.33 -12.66
C MET A 234 -8.60 14.24 -12.22
N VAL A 235 -9.80 14.01 -12.76
CA VAL A 235 -10.95 14.92 -12.61
C VAL A 235 -12.21 14.18 -12.18
N GLY A 236 -13.24 14.96 -11.86
CA GLY A 236 -14.54 14.48 -11.42
C GLY A 236 -14.60 14.15 -9.93
N ASP A 237 -15.82 14.08 -9.41
CA ASP A 237 -16.08 13.95 -7.97
C ASP A 237 -15.53 12.64 -7.40
N TRP A 238 -15.50 11.56 -8.18
CA TRP A 238 -14.98 10.27 -7.74
C TRP A 238 -13.49 10.34 -7.38
N LEU A 239 -12.63 10.73 -8.32
CA LEU A 239 -11.19 10.84 -8.09
C LEU A 239 -10.80 12.13 -7.34
N GLY A 240 -11.68 13.13 -7.26
CA GLY A 240 -11.53 14.29 -6.40
C GLY A 240 -11.80 13.99 -4.91
N GLY A 241 -12.69 13.03 -4.63
CA GLY A 241 -13.10 12.64 -3.29
C GLY A 241 -12.19 11.59 -2.64
N SER A 242 -12.10 11.61 -1.31
CA SER A 242 -11.33 10.60 -0.55
C SER A 242 -11.87 9.19 -0.78
N LYS A 243 -13.20 9.00 -0.74
CA LYS A 243 -13.83 7.68 -0.96
C LYS A 243 -13.44 7.07 -2.32
N GLY A 244 -13.52 7.82 -3.41
CA GLY A 244 -13.19 7.26 -4.73
C GLY A 244 -11.68 6.98 -4.87
N ARG A 245 -10.82 7.80 -4.25
CA ARG A 245 -9.36 7.54 -4.19
C ARG A 245 -9.03 6.26 -3.40
N SER A 246 -9.66 6.03 -2.24
CA SER A 246 -9.43 4.80 -1.46
C SER A 246 -9.94 3.56 -2.18
N GLN A 247 -10.96 3.70 -3.04
CA GLN A 247 -11.63 2.60 -3.74
C GLN A 247 -11.21 2.46 -5.21
N THR A 248 -10.10 3.07 -5.63
CA THR A 248 -9.56 2.92 -7.00
C THR A 248 -8.12 2.46 -6.95
N VAL A 249 -7.82 1.33 -7.61
CA VAL A 249 -6.49 0.74 -7.74
C VAL A 249 -6.05 0.82 -9.20
N PHE A 250 -4.98 1.57 -9.44
CA PHE A 250 -4.25 1.57 -10.70
C PHE A 250 -3.11 0.55 -10.59
N ASN A 251 -3.32 -0.62 -11.17
CA ASN A 251 -2.39 -1.73 -11.14
C ASN A 251 -1.51 -1.72 -12.40
N PHE A 252 -0.30 -1.19 -12.29
CA PHE A 252 0.72 -1.19 -13.34
C PHE A 252 1.43 -2.55 -13.36
N VAL A 253 0.84 -3.49 -14.08
CA VAL A 253 1.05 -4.93 -13.92
C VAL A 253 2.50 -5.35 -14.21
N ASN A 254 3.10 -4.78 -15.25
CA ASN A 254 4.44 -5.16 -15.72
C ASN A 254 5.36 -3.96 -15.95
N THR A 255 4.98 -2.78 -15.45
CA THR A 255 5.74 -1.55 -15.63
C THR A 255 7.06 -1.61 -14.88
N GLN A 256 8.14 -1.27 -15.57
CA GLN A 256 9.50 -1.21 -15.04
C GLN A 256 9.91 0.23 -14.70
N THR A 257 9.41 1.20 -15.47
CA THR A 257 9.65 2.62 -15.22
C THR A 257 8.35 3.41 -15.29
N LEU A 258 8.09 4.21 -14.25
CA LEU A 258 6.92 5.10 -14.19
C LEU A 258 7.38 6.49 -13.74
N THR A 259 7.12 7.49 -14.57
CA THR A 259 7.39 8.89 -14.23
C THR A 259 6.08 9.61 -14.02
N LEU A 260 5.88 10.22 -12.85
CA LEU A 260 4.71 11.02 -12.51
C LEU A 260 5.10 12.49 -12.42
N THR A 261 4.55 13.32 -13.32
CA THR A 261 4.79 14.77 -13.32
C THR A 261 3.53 15.59 -13.01
N SER A 262 2.41 14.93 -12.73
CA SER A 262 1.12 15.53 -12.40
C SER A 262 0.48 14.78 -11.24
N GLU A 263 -0.44 15.43 -10.51
CA GLU A 263 -1.09 14.83 -9.34
C GLU A 263 -1.75 13.49 -9.71
N PHE A 264 -1.50 12.48 -8.89
CA PHE A 264 -2.05 11.14 -9.04
C PHE A 264 -3.06 10.86 -7.92
N CYS A 265 -4.28 10.48 -8.27
CA CYS A 265 -5.37 10.24 -7.32
C CYS A 265 -5.80 8.77 -7.36
N GLY A 266 -5.67 8.07 -6.24
CA GLY A 266 -5.97 6.65 -6.12
C GLY A 266 -4.77 5.83 -5.68
N THR A 267 -4.98 4.52 -5.56
CA THR A 267 -3.92 3.59 -5.19
C THR A 267 -3.01 3.32 -6.39
N LEU A 268 -1.71 3.60 -6.23
CA LEU A 268 -0.67 3.26 -7.18
C LEU A 268 -0.05 1.91 -6.80
N LEU A 269 -0.38 0.85 -7.54
CA LEU A 269 0.19 -0.48 -7.37
C LEU A 269 1.09 -0.79 -8.57
N ALA A 270 2.41 -0.72 -8.40
CA ALA A 270 3.40 -0.94 -9.46
C ALA A 270 4.60 -1.75 -8.92
N PRO A 271 4.39 -3.04 -8.55
CA PRO A 271 5.35 -3.84 -7.79
C PRO A 271 6.72 -3.99 -8.45
N TYR A 272 6.79 -3.86 -9.77
CA TYR A 272 8.03 -4.00 -10.55
C TYR A 272 8.62 -2.67 -11.03
N ALA A 273 7.99 -1.53 -10.70
CA ALA A 273 8.38 -0.26 -11.24
C ALA A 273 9.39 0.48 -10.34
N THR A 274 10.41 1.05 -10.98
CA THR A 274 11.05 2.26 -10.47
C THR A 274 10.16 3.45 -10.79
N VAL A 275 9.61 4.07 -9.74
CA VAL A 275 8.73 5.22 -9.84
C VAL A 275 9.47 6.50 -9.47
N ASN A 276 9.52 7.45 -10.40
CA ASN A 276 10.03 8.79 -10.19
C ASN A 276 8.85 9.77 -10.13
N THR A 277 8.71 10.52 -9.04
CA THR A 277 7.63 11.51 -8.93
C THR A 277 8.12 12.86 -8.44
N THR A 278 7.68 13.92 -9.13
CA THR A 278 7.75 15.30 -8.65
C THR A 278 6.39 15.84 -8.21
N ALA A 279 5.35 15.04 -8.39
CA ALA A 279 3.97 15.43 -8.12
C ALA A 279 3.43 14.77 -6.86
N VAL A 280 2.35 15.34 -6.33
CA VAL A 280 1.63 14.78 -5.20
C VAL A 280 0.91 13.50 -5.62
N ILE A 281 0.98 12.46 -4.78
CA ILE A 281 0.13 11.28 -4.87
C ILE A 281 -0.89 11.34 -3.74
N ARG A 282 -2.18 11.19 -4.06
CA ARG A 282 -3.29 11.12 -3.10
C ARG A 282 -3.90 9.74 -3.11
N GLY A 283 -3.32 8.85 -2.29
CA GLY A 283 -3.69 7.45 -2.20
C GLY A 283 -2.53 6.60 -1.70
N THR A 284 -2.78 5.32 -1.46
CA THR A 284 -1.73 4.34 -1.18
C THR A 284 -0.78 4.17 -2.37
N THR A 285 0.51 4.03 -2.10
CA THR A 285 1.54 3.75 -3.11
C THR A 285 2.32 2.50 -2.72
N ALA A 286 2.37 1.50 -3.61
CA ALA A 286 3.15 0.28 -3.45
C ALA A 286 3.96 0.02 -4.72
N VAL A 287 5.28 0.16 -4.63
CA VAL A 287 6.18 0.17 -5.81
C VAL A 287 7.49 -0.54 -5.53
N GLN A 288 8.22 -0.95 -6.57
CA GLN A 288 9.54 -1.56 -6.38
C GLN A 288 10.53 -0.58 -5.75
N ARG A 289 10.81 0.51 -6.47
CA ARG A 289 11.74 1.56 -6.07
C ARG A 289 11.03 2.89 -6.18
N PHE A 290 11.13 3.73 -5.15
CA PHE A 290 10.46 5.03 -5.14
C PHE A 290 11.46 6.16 -4.98
N ILE A 291 11.48 7.07 -5.95
CA ILE A 291 12.29 8.27 -5.95
C ILE A 291 11.32 9.44 -5.97
N GLN A 292 11.14 10.08 -4.82
CA GLN A 292 10.13 11.13 -4.66
C GLN A 292 10.74 12.49 -4.28
N THR A 293 10.23 13.52 -4.96
CA THR A 293 10.33 14.93 -4.53
C THR A 293 8.95 15.56 -4.29
N GLY A 294 7.87 14.94 -4.80
CA GLY A 294 6.49 15.23 -4.42
C GLY A 294 6.06 14.49 -3.13
N GLU A 295 4.94 14.92 -2.55
CA GLU A 295 4.39 14.31 -1.33
C GLU A 295 3.51 13.09 -1.64
N VAL A 296 3.42 12.15 -0.70
CA VAL A 296 2.42 11.07 -0.71
C VAL A 296 1.44 11.30 0.42
N HIS A 297 0.16 11.44 0.10
CA HIS A 297 -0.93 11.66 1.05
C HIS A 297 -1.93 10.51 0.99
N GLY A 298 -2.78 10.42 2.02
CA GLY A 298 -3.89 9.49 2.04
C GLY A 298 -4.96 9.80 0.98
N PRO A 299 -6.05 9.01 0.98
CA PRO A 299 -6.37 7.94 1.94
C PRO A 299 -5.61 6.64 1.67
N THR A 300 -5.67 5.69 2.62
CA THR A 300 -5.25 4.31 2.33
C THR A 300 -6.31 3.56 1.52
N THR A 301 -5.92 2.46 0.86
CA THR A 301 -6.82 1.65 0.05
C THR A 301 -7.91 1.00 0.90
N GLN A 302 -9.12 0.96 0.38
CA GLN A 302 -10.26 0.26 0.97
C GLN A 302 -10.70 -0.84 0.02
N PHE A 303 -10.46 -2.09 0.43
CA PHE A 303 -11.00 -3.26 -0.24
C PHE A 303 -12.44 -3.53 0.24
N PRO A 304 -13.29 -4.11 -0.62
CA PRO A 304 -14.64 -4.49 -0.22
C PRO A 304 -14.56 -5.56 0.87
N CYS A 305 -15.48 -5.52 1.82
CA CYS A 305 -15.64 -6.62 2.75
C CYS A 305 -16.13 -7.85 1.98
N ILE A 306 -15.34 -8.94 2.01
CA ILE A 306 -15.81 -10.26 1.58
C ILE A 306 -16.35 -10.98 2.82
N PRO A 307 -17.65 -11.30 2.87
CA PRO A 307 -18.23 -12.01 4.00
C PRO A 307 -17.62 -13.41 4.17
N ASN A 308 -17.37 -13.80 5.42
CA ASN A 308 -16.89 -15.15 5.76
C ASN A 308 -17.81 -16.31 5.29
N SER A 309 -19.08 -16.04 4.97
CA SER A 309 -19.99 -17.06 4.43
C SER A 309 -19.58 -17.54 3.04
N ASP A 310 -19.03 -16.64 2.23
CA ASP A 310 -18.64 -16.93 0.84
C ASP A 310 -17.35 -17.78 0.79
N LEU A 311 -16.57 -17.75 1.88
CA LEU A 311 -15.41 -18.59 2.10
C LEU A 311 -15.75 -20.05 2.37
N LYS A 312 -16.76 -20.29 3.21
CA LYS A 312 -17.17 -21.65 3.57
C LYS A 312 -17.67 -22.42 2.34
N LEU A 313 -18.43 -21.76 1.47
CA LEU A 313 -18.92 -22.33 0.21
C LEU A 313 -17.79 -22.70 -0.77
N SER A 314 -16.69 -21.94 -0.79
CA SER A 314 -15.53 -22.21 -1.65
C SER A 314 -14.70 -23.41 -1.18
N ILE A 315 -14.48 -23.52 0.14
CA ILE A 315 -13.72 -24.64 0.74
C ILE A 315 -14.54 -25.94 0.66
N ASP A 316 -15.83 -25.89 0.97
CA ASP A 316 -16.71 -27.07 0.91
C ASP A 316 -16.86 -27.55 -0.55
N SER A 317 -16.92 -26.64 -1.52
CA SER A 317 -16.93 -26.99 -2.96
C SER A 317 -15.60 -27.60 -3.42
N ALA A 318 -14.45 -27.06 -2.97
CA ALA A 318 -13.14 -27.61 -3.31
C ALA A 318 -12.89 -29.01 -2.69
N CYS A 319 -13.40 -29.26 -1.47
CA CYS A 319 -13.31 -30.56 -0.82
C CYS A 319 -14.26 -31.60 -1.45
N ASN A 320 -15.49 -31.21 -1.82
CA ASN A 320 -16.45 -32.13 -2.44
C ASN A 320 -16.06 -32.54 -3.86
N ASN A 321 -15.38 -31.67 -4.62
CA ASN A 321 -14.86 -32.03 -5.95
C ASN A 321 -13.60 -32.92 -5.88
N ALA A 322 -12.90 -32.95 -4.75
CA ALA A 322 -11.76 -33.85 -4.54
C ALA A 322 -12.23 -35.30 -4.31
N GLU A 323 -13.32 -35.50 -3.57
CA GLU A 323 -13.90 -36.85 -3.34
C GLU A 323 -14.52 -37.45 -4.61
N ASP A 324 -15.05 -36.63 -5.52
CA ASP A 324 -15.69 -37.11 -6.78
C ASP A 324 -14.66 -37.37 -7.91
N SER A 325 -13.38 -37.04 -7.69
CA SER A 325 -12.29 -37.27 -8.67
C SER A 325 -11.54 -38.60 -8.51
N GLY A 326 -11.93 -39.44 -7.54
CA GLY A 326 -11.45 -40.82 -7.43
C GLY A 326 -9.96 -41.00 -7.06
N ILE A 327 -9.28 -39.95 -6.59
CA ILE A 327 -7.90 -40.05 -6.10
C ILE A 327 -7.91 -40.10 -4.56
N ILE A 328 -8.37 -41.22 -4.01
CA ILE A 328 -8.04 -41.62 -2.64
C ILE A 328 -7.15 -42.85 -2.75
N SER A 329 -5.83 -42.63 -2.83
CA SER A 329 -4.87 -43.67 -2.49
C SER A 329 -4.72 -43.70 -0.98
N THR A 330 -5.27 -44.75 -0.38
CA THR A 330 -5.06 -45.19 1.00
C THR A 330 -3.59 -45.07 1.42
N PHE A 331 -3.33 -44.29 2.47
CA PHE A 331 -2.16 -44.47 3.33
C PHE A 331 -2.65 -44.94 4.70
N ASP A 332 -2.83 -46.26 4.82
CA ASP A 332 -2.77 -46.98 6.09
C ASP A 332 -1.48 -47.82 6.05
N ALA A 333 -0.50 -47.41 6.86
CA ALA A 333 0.53 -48.22 7.53
C ALA A 333 1.43 -47.32 8.38
#